data_AF-A0A535AQP3-F1
#
_entry.id   AF-A0A535AQP3-F1
#
_cell.length_a   1.000
_cell.length_b   1.000
_cell.length_c   1.000
_cell.angle_alpha   90.00
_cell.angle_beta   90.00
_cell.angle_gamma   90.00
#
_symmetry.space_group_name_H-M   'P 1'
#
loop_
_entity.id
_entity.type
_entity.pdbx_description
1 polymer ?
#
loop_
_entity_poly.entity_id
_entity_poly.type
_entity_poly.pdbx_seq_one_letter_code
_entity_poly.pdbx_strand_id
1 'polypeptide(L)'
;MRVRALRALNRGPYPWAVSIAALAVLATACAGGPAGTPSSPLPTVALESQTARPTASPNATSAPSPRVPAREAKCNTQLTTDFVLANDLTCTGDAFVIHVDNVVLDLNGHTLTGPGMGPQTWPNPQLDSVGVRVGGHTGVTVRNGRIDSFSTGIYFVDMTRSNIESVTSTRNRYGFYIHASTGITIKDSSVQANIYGLHLQDSSNNVVQHNDLNRQTYNSPGGYGIYLYRSDGNKIFENDIDTNVNWGIWFSEAKGNTIFHNNVKDNHPQVSDNNPDANQWFDPATKEGNWWSDYSGKDGDGDSIGDTPYPILGPGGVVDAYPFVARDGWKTKRRSTIDHYQPPAARPPREVRLVVVSGGDVQVGAPRSGALSSVAVSARSVALGTDGHTLLALDGRELTVMDLLGGARDTRTVQIDDGIVAANRDGHSVLVVGPRSTSAGARRTRSRSMVRRARCR
;
A
#
# COMPACT_ATOMS: atom_id res chain seq x y z
N MET A 1 -49.41 -55.38 -3.97
CA MET A 1 -49.36 -54.73 -5.30
C MET A 1 -47.99 -54.08 -5.42
N ARG A 2 -47.00 -54.64 -6.14
CA ARG A 2 -46.70 -54.41 -7.59
C ARG A 2 -46.84 -52.91 -7.93
N VAL A 3 -45.83 -52.14 -8.38
CA VAL A 3 -44.84 -52.40 -9.44
C VAL A 3 -43.59 -51.46 -9.37
N ARG A 4 -42.39 -52.07 -9.44
CA ARG A 4 -41.12 -51.77 -10.19
C ARG A 4 -40.69 -50.32 -10.52
N ALA A 5 -39.47 -49.89 -10.10
CA ALA A 5 -38.12 -50.00 -10.75
C ALA A 5 -37.82 -48.82 -11.70
N LEU A 6 -36.62 -48.19 -11.70
CA LEU A 6 -35.33 -48.74 -12.15
C LEU A 6 -34.12 -47.93 -11.61
N ARG A 7 -33.13 -48.65 -11.04
CA ARG A 7 -31.70 -48.81 -11.41
C ARG A 7 -30.77 -47.58 -11.26
N ALA A 8 -29.79 -47.57 -10.34
CA ALA A 8 -28.50 -48.34 -10.24
C ALA A 8 -27.33 -47.43 -10.74
N LEU A 9 -26.09 -47.37 -10.22
CA LEU A 9 -25.20 -48.14 -9.31
C LEU A 9 -24.30 -47.10 -8.59
N ASN A 10 -23.82 -47.19 -7.34
CA ASN A 10 -23.13 -48.21 -6.52
C ASN A 10 -21.57 -48.20 -6.62
N ARG A 11 -20.96 -48.13 -5.41
CA ARG A 11 -19.63 -48.58 -4.92
C ARG A 11 -18.45 -47.57 -4.82
N GLY A 12 -18.03 -47.29 -3.57
CA GLY A 12 -16.74 -46.67 -3.17
C GLY A 12 -15.58 -47.69 -3.10
N PRO A 13 -14.57 -47.64 -2.18
CA PRO A 13 -14.16 -46.64 -1.15
C PRO A 13 -12.64 -46.22 -1.18
N TYR A 14 -12.19 -45.37 -0.23
CA TYR A 14 -10.85 -44.80 0.14
C TYR A 14 -9.57 -45.67 -0.07
N PRO A 15 -8.27 -45.18 -0.05
CA PRO A 15 -7.63 -44.09 0.77
C PRO A 15 -6.55 -43.22 0.01
N TRP A 16 -5.88 -42.18 0.54
CA TRP A 16 -4.68 -42.17 1.42
C TRP A 16 -4.48 -40.83 2.17
N ALA A 17 -4.03 -40.93 3.42
CA ALA A 17 -3.54 -39.84 4.27
C ALA A 17 -2.03 -40.02 4.50
N VAL A 18 -1.26 -38.92 4.55
CA VAL A 18 0.11 -38.90 5.09
C VAL A 18 0.27 -37.74 6.07
N SER A 19 0.39 -38.16 7.33
CA SER A 19 1.01 -37.63 8.54
C SER A 19 1.70 -36.26 8.56
N ILE A 20 1.22 -35.41 9.48
CA ILE A 20 2.00 -34.33 10.12
C ILE A 20 2.62 -34.93 11.39
N ALA A 21 3.95 -34.96 11.47
CA ALA A 21 4.67 -35.35 12.68
C ALA A 21 4.96 -34.11 13.53
N ALA A 22 4.40 -34.09 14.74
CA ALA A 22 4.74 -33.14 15.80
C ALA A 22 6.06 -33.59 16.46
N LEU A 23 7.05 -32.70 16.52
CA LEU A 23 8.27 -32.88 17.30
C LEU A 23 8.18 -32.01 18.55
N ALA A 24 7.93 -32.67 19.68
CA ALA A 24 8.11 -32.11 21.00
C ALA A 24 9.60 -32.14 21.37
N VAL A 25 10.16 -31.01 21.78
CA VAL A 25 11.49 -30.94 22.40
C VAL A 25 11.31 -30.65 23.87
N LEU A 26 11.68 -31.62 24.70
CA LEU A 26 11.87 -31.50 26.14
C LEU A 26 13.08 -30.60 26.41
N ALA A 27 12.88 -29.57 27.24
CA ALA A 27 13.96 -28.82 27.86
C ALA A 27 14.37 -29.51 29.16
N THR A 28 15.62 -29.94 29.25
CA THR A 28 16.29 -30.27 30.52
C THR A 28 17.53 -29.41 30.66
N ALA A 29 17.58 -28.67 31.76
CA ALA A 29 18.72 -27.88 32.19
C ALA A 29 19.78 -28.78 32.83
N CYS A 30 21.06 -28.50 32.60
CA CYS A 30 22.14 -28.67 33.57
C CYS A 30 23.35 -27.79 33.20
N ALA A 31 23.99 -27.26 34.22
CA ALA A 31 24.97 -26.19 34.19
C ALA A 31 26.43 -26.66 34.04
N GLY A 32 27.30 -25.73 33.59
CA GLY A 32 28.64 -25.54 34.15
C GLY A 32 29.87 -25.91 33.29
N GLY A 33 30.66 -24.89 32.93
CA GLY A 33 32.13 -24.99 32.82
C GLY A 33 32.77 -24.64 31.47
N PRO A 34 34.01 -24.07 31.43
CA PRO A 34 34.31 -22.93 30.56
C PRO A 34 35.43 -23.12 29.52
N ALA A 35 35.60 -22.05 28.73
CA ALA A 35 36.81 -21.54 28.07
C ALA A 35 37.20 -22.05 26.67
N GLY A 36 37.08 -21.13 25.71
CA GLY A 36 38.21 -20.70 24.88
C GLY A 36 38.39 -21.36 23.51
N THR A 37 38.06 -20.64 22.44
CA THR A 37 38.99 -20.25 21.35
C THR A 37 38.26 -19.38 20.30
N PRO A 38 38.97 -18.45 19.64
CA PRO A 38 38.36 -17.34 18.91
C PRO A 38 37.90 -17.73 17.50
N SER A 39 36.78 -17.14 17.09
CA SER A 39 36.20 -17.22 15.76
C SER A 39 37.01 -16.43 14.73
N SER A 40 37.30 -17.08 13.61
CA SER A 40 37.88 -16.48 12.39
C SER A 40 36.97 -15.40 11.81
N PRO A 41 37.51 -14.30 11.26
CA PRO A 41 36.73 -13.26 10.61
C PRO A 41 36.23 -13.70 9.23
N LEU A 42 35.01 -13.26 8.90
CA LEU A 42 34.38 -13.34 7.58
C LEU A 42 35.23 -12.57 6.53
N PRO A 43 35.26 -13.02 5.27
CA PRO A 43 36.08 -12.39 4.25
C PRO A 43 35.50 -11.04 3.80
N THR A 44 36.34 -10.02 3.88
CA THR A 44 36.16 -8.70 3.29
C THR A 44 36.16 -8.81 1.77
N VAL A 45 35.02 -8.58 1.12
CA VAL A 45 34.97 -8.38 -0.34
C VAL A 45 35.31 -6.91 -0.60
N ALA A 46 36.52 -6.69 -1.10
CA ALA A 46 36.96 -5.39 -1.61
C ALA A 46 36.16 -5.04 -2.89
N LEU A 47 35.55 -3.85 -2.93
CA LEU A 47 35.11 -3.24 -4.17
C LEU A 47 36.38 -2.84 -4.95
N GLU A 48 36.75 -3.63 -5.95
CA GLU A 48 37.69 -3.18 -6.97
C GLU A 48 37.01 -2.15 -7.89
N SER A 49 37.60 -0.95 -7.91
CA SER A 49 37.28 0.11 -8.85
C SER A 49 37.71 -0.30 -10.27
N GLN A 50 36.77 -0.75 -11.10
CA GLN A 50 37.03 -0.91 -12.53
C GLN A 50 36.86 0.43 -13.26
N THR A 51 37.90 1.24 -13.25
CA THR A 51 38.10 2.29 -14.27
C THR A 51 38.72 1.64 -15.51
N ALA A 52 37.89 1.05 -16.37
CA ALA A 52 38.29 0.67 -17.72
C ALA A 52 37.23 1.16 -18.71
N ARG A 53 37.58 2.26 -19.39
CA ARG A 53 36.81 2.90 -20.46
C ARG A 53 36.87 1.98 -21.70
N PRO A 54 35.76 1.43 -22.21
CA PRO A 54 35.80 0.77 -23.51
C PRO A 54 35.92 1.84 -24.58
N THR A 55 37.00 1.79 -25.36
CA THR A 55 37.11 2.52 -26.62
C THR A 55 36.04 1.99 -27.57
N ALA A 56 34.99 2.79 -27.79
CA ALA A 56 33.96 2.52 -28.77
C ALA A 56 34.58 2.51 -30.18
N SER A 57 34.50 1.37 -30.85
CA SER A 57 34.71 1.27 -32.29
C SER A 57 33.44 1.79 -32.99
N PRO A 58 33.50 2.80 -33.88
CA PRO A 58 32.33 3.25 -34.61
C PRO A 58 32.08 2.31 -35.80
N ASN A 59 30.83 1.96 -36.03
CA ASN A 59 30.31 1.06 -37.07
C ASN A 59 30.24 -0.43 -36.71
N ALA A 60 29.39 -0.76 -35.74
CA ALA A 60 28.54 -1.94 -35.88
C ALA A 60 27.10 -1.45 -36.07
N THR A 61 26.71 -1.23 -37.33
CA THR A 61 25.32 -1.03 -37.71
C THR A 61 24.57 -2.31 -37.33
N SER A 62 23.84 -2.29 -36.21
CA SER A 62 22.94 -3.37 -35.84
C SER A 62 21.94 -3.55 -36.97
N ALA A 63 22.02 -4.68 -37.68
CA ALA A 63 21.02 -5.06 -38.66
C ALA A 63 19.64 -5.00 -37.96
N PRO A 64 18.61 -4.37 -38.58
CA PRO A 64 17.29 -4.35 -37.97
C PRO A 64 16.80 -5.79 -37.79
N SER A 65 16.47 -6.16 -36.56
CA SER A 65 15.85 -7.45 -36.26
C SER A 65 14.65 -7.66 -37.18
N PRO A 66 14.44 -8.88 -37.74
CA PRO A 66 13.32 -9.15 -38.62
C PRO A 66 12.02 -8.78 -37.91
N ARG A 67 11.23 -7.89 -38.51
CA ARG A 67 9.93 -7.48 -37.95
C ARG A 67 8.98 -8.68 -38.00
N VAL A 68 8.50 -9.11 -36.84
CA VAL A 68 7.42 -10.09 -36.74
C VAL A 68 6.19 -9.51 -37.43
N PRO A 69 5.61 -10.18 -38.45
CA PRO A 69 4.45 -9.64 -39.14
C PRO A 69 3.22 -9.66 -38.23
N ALA A 70 2.36 -8.66 -38.38
CA ALA A 70 1.08 -8.61 -37.68
C ALA A 70 0.17 -9.75 -38.16
N ARG A 71 -0.52 -10.40 -37.21
CA ARG A 71 -1.40 -11.55 -37.45
C ARG A 71 -2.71 -11.35 -36.70
N GLU A 72 -3.80 -11.81 -37.31
CA GLU A 72 -5.10 -11.81 -36.62
C GLU A 72 -5.12 -12.81 -35.47
N ALA A 73 -5.83 -12.47 -34.41
CA ALA A 73 -6.05 -13.32 -33.24
C ALA A 73 -7.55 -13.51 -32.96
N LYS A 74 -7.86 -14.49 -32.12
CA LYS A 74 -9.19 -14.68 -31.52
C LYS A 74 -9.06 -14.63 -29.99
N CYS A 75 -10.18 -14.50 -29.29
CA CYS A 75 -10.16 -14.61 -27.84
C CYS A 75 -9.61 -15.97 -27.38
N ASN A 76 -8.98 -15.97 -26.21
CA ASN A 76 -8.25 -17.10 -25.65
C ASN A 76 -7.11 -17.61 -26.56
N THR A 77 -6.43 -16.72 -27.28
CA THR A 77 -5.25 -17.09 -28.07
C THR A 77 -4.12 -17.53 -27.12
N GLN A 78 -3.60 -18.74 -27.36
CA GLN A 78 -2.49 -19.32 -26.60
C GLN A 78 -1.18 -18.94 -27.28
N LEU A 79 -0.34 -18.16 -26.61
CA LEU A 79 0.88 -17.61 -27.19
C LEU A 79 2.10 -18.48 -26.87
N THR A 80 2.85 -18.84 -27.92
CA THR A 80 4.09 -19.64 -27.83
C THR A 80 5.27 -19.03 -28.58
N THR A 81 5.07 -17.92 -29.29
CA THR A 81 6.10 -17.18 -30.05
C THR A 81 5.74 -15.70 -30.08
N ASP A 82 6.70 -14.85 -30.46
CA ASP A 82 6.46 -13.41 -30.60
C ASP A 82 5.23 -13.13 -31.47
N PHE A 83 4.43 -12.16 -31.06
CA PHE A 83 3.15 -11.89 -31.69
C PHE A 83 2.89 -10.40 -31.79
N VAL A 84 2.47 -9.98 -32.97
CA VAL A 84 2.02 -8.62 -33.25
C VAL A 84 0.56 -8.73 -33.68
N LEU A 85 -0.34 -8.07 -32.94
CA LEU A 85 -1.78 -8.14 -33.20
C LEU A 85 -2.16 -7.31 -34.43
N ALA A 86 -3.12 -7.81 -35.22
CA ALA A 86 -3.63 -7.13 -36.43
C ALA A 86 -5.09 -6.68 -36.34
N ASN A 87 -5.80 -7.00 -35.26
CA ASN A 87 -7.22 -6.71 -35.10
C ASN A 87 -7.61 -6.48 -33.64
N ASP A 88 -8.67 -5.70 -33.43
CA ASP A 88 -9.28 -5.59 -32.10
C ASP A 88 -10.02 -6.88 -31.73
N LEU A 89 -10.13 -7.15 -30.43
CA LEU A 89 -10.83 -8.30 -29.86
C LEU A 89 -11.97 -7.88 -28.93
N THR A 90 -13.08 -8.60 -28.99
CA THR A 90 -14.16 -8.52 -27.97
C THR A 90 -14.41 -9.93 -27.43
N CYS A 91 -14.13 -10.12 -26.15
CA CYS A 91 -14.03 -11.43 -25.51
C CYS A 91 -15.05 -11.61 -24.40
N THR A 92 -15.51 -12.86 -24.24
CA THR A 92 -16.37 -13.28 -23.12
C THR A 92 -15.57 -13.89 -21.96
N GLY A 93 -14.25 -14.02 -22.11
CA GLY A 93 -13.30 -14.57 -21.16
C GLY A 93 -11.91 -13.98 -21.44
N ASP A 94 -10.85 -14.75 -21.30
CA ASP A 94 -9.49 -14.28 -21.56
C ASP A 94 -9.26 -13.89 -23.04
N ALA A 95 -8.43 -12.87 -23.29
CA ALA A 95 -8.01 -12.53 -24.66
C ALA A 95 -6.71 -13.26 -25.05
N PHE A 96 -5.65 -13.12 -24.25
CA PHE A 96 -4.38 -13.85 -24.45
C PHE A 96 -3.94 -14.61 -23.20
N VAL A 97 -3.39 -15.80 -23.43
CA VAL A 97 -2.68 -16.59 -22.41
C VAL A 97 -1.30 -16.94 -22.95
N ILE A 98 -0.25 -16.54 -22.24
CA ILE A 98 1.14 -16.75 -22.66
C ILE A 98 1.75 -17.92 -21.88
N HIS A 99 2.36 -18.87 -22.60
CA HIS A 99 2.89 -20.14 -22.06
C HIS A 99 4.40 -20.33 -22.25
N VAL A 100 5.11 -19.29 -22.66
CA VAL A 100 6.54 -19.38 -22.99
C VAL A 100 7.30 -18.20 -22.43
N ASP A 101 8.58 -18.44 -22.16
CA ASP A 101 9.54 -17.42 -21.78
C ASP A 101 10.01 -16.62 -22.99
N ASN A 102 10.58 -15.44 -22.72
CA ASN A 102 11.30 -14.60 -23.69
C ASN A 102 10.46 -14.27 -24.94
N VAL A 103 9.20 -13.91 -24.72
CA VAL A 103 8.25 -13.60 -25.79
C VAL A 103 7.74 -12.16 -25.69
N VAL A 104 7.55 -11.54 -26.84
CA VAL A 104 6.92 -10.23 -26.97
C VAL A 104 5.51 -10.37 -27.52
N LEU A 105 4.51 -9.93 -26.75
CA LEU A 105 3.18 -9.63 -27.22
C LEU A 105 3.06 -8.12 -27.48
N ASP A 106 3.09 -7.74 -28.74
CA ASP A 106 2.83 -6.38 -29.20
C ASP A 106 1.37 -6.28 -29.63
N LEU A 107 0.56 -5.53 -28.86
CA LEU A 107 -0.83 -5.29 -29.21
C LEU A 107 -0.96 -4.31 -30.39
N ASN A 108 0.13 -3.68 -30.84
CA ASN A 108 0.21 -2.90 -32.07
C ASN A 108 -0.87 -1.82 -32.20
N GLY A 109 -1.23 -1.19 -31.09
CA GLY A 109 -2.26 -0.15 -30.98
C GLY A 109 -3.70 -0.67 -30.92
N HIS A 110 -3.91 -1.99 -31.02
CA HIS A 110 -5.25 -2.59 -30.99
C HIS A 110 -5.86 -2.64 -29.59
N THR A 111 -7.18 -2.77 -29.57
CA THR A 111 -7.98 -2.86 -28.35
C THR A 111 -8.42 -4.29 -28.05
N LEU A 112 -8.19 -4.73 -26.82
CA LEU A 112 -8.81 -5.90 -26.21
C LEU A 112 -9.97 -5.41 -25.35
N THR A 113 -11.19 -5.92 -25.59
CA THR A 113 -12.38 -5.61 -24.81
C THR A 113 -12.92 -6.87 -24.15
N GLY A 114 -13.10 -6.85 -22.84
CA GLY A 114 -13.63 -7.95 -22.05
C GLY A 114 -15.14 -7.84 -21.79
N PRO A 115 -15.72 -8.82 -21.08
CA PRO A 115 -17.15 -8.90 -20.81
C PRO A 115 -17.62 -7.95 -19.68
N GLY A 116 -16.70 -7.22 -19.06
CA GLY A 116 -16.90 -6.39 -17.87
C GLY A 116 -16.08 -6.88 -16.67
N MET A 117 -16.15 -6.12 -15.58
CA MET A 117 -15.40 -6.37 -14.34
C MET A 117 -15.82 -7.65 -13.59
N GLY A 118 -16.97 -8.22 -13.95
CA GLY A 118 -17.62 -9.34 -13.26
C GLY A 118 -18.08 -9.03 -11.82
N PRO A 119 -18.72 -10.00 -11.13
CA PRO A 119 -19.13 -9.88 -9.73
C PRO A 119 -17.98 -9.53 -8.79
N GLN A 120 -18.27 -8.74 -7.76
CA GLN A 120 -17.27 -8.43 -6.75
C GLN A 120 -16.97 -9.63 -5.86
N THR A 121 -15.75 -10.16 -5.97
CA THR A 121 -15.23 -11.18 -5.08
C THR A 121 -14.15 -10.58 -4.18
N TRP A 122 -14.34 -10.69 -2.87
CA TRP A 122 -13.38 -10.32 -1.83
C TRP A 122 -13.24 -11.49 -0.86
N PRO A 123 -12.04 -11.78 -0.33
CA PRO A 123 -10.75 -11.12 -0.57
C PRO A 123 -10.04 -11.56 -1.85
N ASN A 124 -10.53 -12.61 -2.53
CA ASN A 124 -9.84 -13.19 -3.68
C ASN A 124 -10.19 -12.43 -4.98
N PRO A 125 -9.19 -12.05 -5.78
CA PRO A 125 -9.42 -11.35 -7.05
C PRO A 125 -10.24 -12.22 -8.00
N GLN A 126 -11.20 -11.61 -8.69
CA GLN A 126 -11.94 -12.29 -9.75
C GLN A 126 -11.06 -12.37 -10.99
N LEU A 127 -10.72 -13.58 -11.42
CA LEU A 127 -9.85 -13.84 -12.56
C LEU A 127 -10.59 -14.53 -13.72
N ASP A 128 -11.90 -14.34 -13.81
CA ASP A 128 -12.75 -15.00 -14.80
C ASP A 128 -12.55 -14.47 -16.23
N SER A 129 -12.07 -13.23 -16.37
CA SER A 129 -11.73 -12.65 -17.67
C SER A 129 -10.49 -11.76 -17.56
N VAL A 130 -9.44 -12.12 -18.30
CA VAL A 130 -8.16 -11.43 -18.29
C VAL A 130 -7.73 -11.02 -19.68
N GLY A 131 -7.37 -9.74 -19.86
CA GLY A 131 -6.89 -9.25 -21.16
C GLY A 131 -5.62 -9.99 -21.58
N VAL A 132 -4.59 -9.98 -20.73
CA VAL A 132 -3.37 -10.78 -20.94
C VAL A 132 -2.99 -11.49 -19.65
N ARG A 133 -2.99 -12.83 -19.69
CA ARG A 133 -2.62 -13.70 -18.57
C ARG A 133 -1.27 -14.35 -18.83
N VAL A 134 -0.38 -14.28 -17.85
CA VAL A 134 0.92 -14.95 -17.88
C VAL A 134 1.24 -15.50 -16.50
N GLY A 135 1.66 -16.77 -16.42
CA GLY A 135 1.97 -17.43 -15.16
C GLY A 135 3.22 -18.29 -15.22
N GLY A 136 4.18 -18.06 -14.31
CA GLY A 136 5.37 -18.90 -14.17
C GLY A 136 6.43 -18.72 -15.25
N HIS A 137 6.50 -17.54 -15.88
CA HIS A 137 7.38 -17.27 -17.02
C HIS A 137 8.37 -16.12 -16.78
N THR A 138 9.39 -16.05 -17.64
CA THR A 138 10.43 -15.03 -17.58
C THR A 138 10.66 -14.33 -18.92
N GLY A 139 11.12 -13.08 -18.91
CA GLY A 139 11.46 -12.37 -20.15
C GLY A 139 10.25 -12.00 -21.03
N VAL A 140 9.04 -11.99 -20.49
CA VAL A 140 7.83 -11.69 -21.25
C VAL A 140 7.63 -10.18 -21.34
N THR A 141 7.32 -9.65 -22.52
CA THR A 141 6.97 -8.23 -22.70
C THR A 141 5.59 -8.10 -23.31
N VAL A 142 4.70 -7.35 -22.65
CA VAL A 142 3.38 -6.98 -23.19
C VAL A 142 3.39 -5.48 -23.45
N ARG A 143 3.07 -5.06 -24.68
CA ARG A 143 3.19 -3.64 -25.03
C ARG A 143 2.17 -3.12 -26.05
N ASN A 144 2.10 -1.79 -26.12
CA ASN A 144 1.48 -1.01 -27.19
C ASN A 144 0.02 -1.36 -27.48
N GLY A 145 -0.91 -1.09 -26.57
CA GLY A 145 -2.32 -1.30 -26.88
C GLY A 145 -3.26 -0.91 -25.75
N ARG A 146 -4.56 -1.16 -25.96
CA ARG A 146 -5.60 -0.83 -25.00
C ARG A 146 -6.28 -2.10 -24.48
N ILE A 147 -6.42 -2.22 -23.17
CA ILE A 147 -7.11 -3.34 -22.52
C ILE A 147 -8.25 -2.78 -21.67
N ASP A 148 -9.46 -3.19 -22.01
CA ASP A 148 -10.69 -2.53 -21.61
C ASP A 148 -11.73 -3.51 -21.05
N SER A 149 -12.33 -3.22 -19.91
CA SER A 149 -13.50 -3.96 -19.39
C SER A 149 -13.29 -5.46 -19.17
N PHE A 150 -12.18 -5.83 -18.55
CA PHE A 150 -11.92 -7.16 -18.00
C PHE A 150 -12.05 -7.17 -16.47
N SER A 151 -12.12 -8.36 -15.86
CA SER A 151 -11.90 -8.48 -14.43
C SER A 151 -10.44 -8.15 -14.07
N THR A 152 -9.48 -8.48 -14.93
CA THR A 152 -8.10 -7.98 -14.83
C THR A 152 -7.54 -7.63 -16.21
N GLY A 153 -6.94 -6.44 -16.37
CA GLY A 153 -6.34 -6.04 -17.63
C GLY A 153 -5.13 -6.90 -17.99
N ILE A 154 -4.06 -6.79 -17.19
CA ILE A 154 -2.90 -7.69 -17.26
C ILE A 154 -2.73 -8.40 -15.93
N TYR A 155 -2.60 -9.73 -15.97
CA TYR A 155 -2.30 -10.55 -14.80
C TYR A 155 -0.97 -11.29 -14.99
N PHE A 156 0.03 -10.87 -14.23
CA PHE A 156 1.32 -11.55 -14.11
C PHE A 156 1.36 -12.28 -12.77
N VAL A 157 1.59 -13.59 -12.81
CA VAL A 157 1.75 -14.43 -11.62
C VAL A 157 3.04 -15.24 -11.69
N ASP A 158 3.80 -15.29 -10.61
CA ASP A 158 5.06 -16.04 -10.55
C ASP A 158 6.05 -15.65 -11.68
N MET A 159 6.10 -14.36 -12.01
CA MET A 159 6.88 -13.84 -13.14
C MET A 159 8.25 -13.30 -12.72
N THR A 160 9.22 -13.38 -13.63
CA THR A 160 10.52 -12.73 -13.44
C THR A 160 11.00 -11.95 -14.67
N ARG A 161 11.78 -10.88 -14.48
CA ARG A 161 12.49 -10.16 -15.58
C ARG A 161 11.59 -9.85 -16.79
N SER A 162 10.40 -9.34 -16.54
CA SER A 162 9.34 -9.17 -17.56
C SER A 162 8.85 -7.72 -17.58
N ASN A 163 8.20 -7.29 -18.66
CA ASN A 163 7.87 -5.88 -18.88
C ASN A 163 6.41 -5.67 -19.30
N ILE A 164 5.84 -4.56 -18.83
CA ILE A 164 4.60 -3.97 -19.34
C ILE A 164 4.95 -2.57 -19.82
N GLU A 165 4.77 -2.28 -21.11
CA GLU A 165 5.26 -1.04 -21.72
C GLU A 165 4.20 -0.41 -22.62
N SER A 166 3.89 0.89 -22.46
CA SER A 166 2.97 1.58 -23.37
C SER A 166 1.58 0.92 -23.49
N VAL A 167 1.05 0.40 -22.38
CA VAL A 167 -0.29 -0.20 -22.33
C VAL A 167 -1.26 0.76 -21.68
N THR A 168 -2.43 0.94 -22.30
CA THR A 168 -3.58 1.63 -21.69
C THR A 168 -4.51 0.60 -21.07
N SER A 169 -4.68 0.60 -19.74
CA SER A 169 -5.61 -0.29 -19.02
C SER A 169 -6.74 0.52 -18.41
N THR A 170 -7.99 0.21 -18.77
CA THR A 170 -9.14 1.00 -18.32
C THR A 170 -10.44 0.23 -18.15
N ARG A 171 -11.30 0.70 -17.23
CA ARG A 171 -12.58 0.08 -16.88
C ARG A 171 -12.44 -1.40 -16.45
N ASN A 172 -11.28 -1.79 -15.94
CA ASN A 172 -11.02 -3.10 -15.39
C ASN A 172 -11.23 -3.11 -13.87
N ARG A 173 -11.47 -4.29 -13.27
CA ARG A 173 -11.43 -4.38 -11.80
C ARG A 173 -10.00 -4.23 -11.29
N TYR A 174 -9.05 -4.93 -11.89
CA TYR A 174 -7.62 -4.65 -11.71
C TYR A 174 -7.04 -4.15 -13.03
N GLY A 175 -6.44 -2.97 -13.03
CA GLY A 175 -5.76 -2.41 -14.21
C GLY A 175 -4.58 -3.31 -14.59
N PHE A 176 -3.58 -3.35 -13.71
CA PHE A 176 -2.49 -4.33 -13.72
C PHE A 176 -2.41 -5.02 -12.36
N TYR A 177 -2.34 -6.35 -12.38
CA TYR A 177 -2.17 -7.14 -11.18
C TYR A 177 -0.91 -8.00 -11.30
N ILE A 178 0.06 -7.70 -10.45
CA ILE A 178 1.36 -8.37 -10.38
C ILE A 178 1.39 -9.14 -9.06
N HIS A 179 1.46 -10.45 -9.17
CA HIS A 179 1.35 -11.36 -8.03
C HIS A 179 2.58 -12.27 -7.96
N ALA A 180 3.18 -12.40 -6.78
CA ALA A 180 4.32 -13.29 -6.54
C ALA A 180 5.47 -13.12 -7.56
N SER A 181 5.76 -11.89 -7.99
CA SER A 181 6.67 -11.62 -9.11
C SER A 181 7.84 -10.71 -8.73
N THR A 182 8.96 -10.81 -9.46
CA THR A 182 10.17 -10.03 -9.17
C THR A 182 10.89 -9.54 -10.41
N GLY A 183 11.48 -8.34 -10.36
CA GLY A 183 12.18 -7.75 -11.50
C GLY A 183 11.25 -7.44 -12.68
N ILE A 184 10.01 -7.05 -12.39
CA ILE A 184 9.06 -6.55 -13.39
C ILE A 184 9.30 -5.06 -13.62
N THR A 185 9.34 -4.64 -14.88
CA THR A 185 9.36 -3.21 -15.24
C THR A 185 8.01 -2.81 -15.82
N ILE A 186 7.36 -1.82 -15.22
CA ILE A 186 6.10 -1.24 -15.70
C ILE A 186 6.38 0.20 -16.07
N LYS A 187 6.27 0.52 -17.36
CA LYS A 187 6.59 1.86 -17.83
C LYS A 187 5.72 2.39 -18.95
N ASP A 188 5.73 3.72 -19.07
CA ASP A 188 5.11 4.47 -20.16
C ASP A 188 3.62 4.12 -20.35
N SER A 189 2.95 3.64 -19.31
CA SER A 189 1.60 3.06 -19.39
C SER A 189 0.56 3.98 -18.74
N SER A 190 -0.68 3.91 -19.23
CA SER A 190 -1.81 4.65 -18.67
C SER A 190 -2.80 3.69 -18.02
N VAL A 191 -2.99 3.82 -16.71
CA VAL A 191 -3.81 2.92 -15.88
C VAL A 191 -4.91 3.74 -15.24
N GLN A 192 -6.03 3.84 -15.94
CA GLN A 192 -7.06 4.83 -15.63
C GLN A 192 -8.45 4.25 -15.50
N ALA A 193 -9.26 4.80 -14.60
CA ALA A 193 -10.67 4.42 -14.43
C ALA A 193 -10.89 2.92 -14.17
N ASN A 194 -9.98 2.29 -13.42
CA ASN A 194 -10.14 0.92 -12.91
C ASN A 194 -10.67 0.97 -11.46
N ILE A 195 -11.03 -0.19 -10.89
CA ILE A 195 -11.29 -0.28 -9.44
C ILE A 195 -9.94 -0.23 -8.70
N TYR A 196 -8.99 -1.07 -9.09
CA TYR A 196 -7.59 -1.02 -8.67
C TYR A 196 -6.75 -0.58 -9.85
N GLY A 197 -5.87 0.42 -9.67
CA GLY A 197 -4.94 0.84 -10.71
C GLY A 197 -3.85 -0.21 -10.93
N LEU A 198 -2.72 -0.04 -10.25
CA LEU A 198 -1.64 -1.02 -10.16
C LEU A 198 -1.66 -1.70 -8.80
N HIS A 199 -1.76 -3.03 -8.78
CA HIS A 199 -1.69 -3.83 -7.56
C HIS A 199 -0.46 -4.75 -7.60
N LEU A 200 0.49 -4.51 -6.69
CA LEU A 200 1.60 -5.39 -6.41
C LEU A 200 1.28 -6.20 -5.15
N GLN A 201 1.21 -7.52 -5.30
CA GLN A 201 0.97 -8.44 -4.19
C GLN A 201 2.11 -9.46 -4.15
N ASP A 202 2.75 -9.61 -3.00
CA ASP A 202 3.88 -10.54 -2.85
C ASP A 202 4.99 -10.32 -3.89
N SER A 203 5.16 -9.08 -4.35
CA SER A 203 5.96 -8.76 -5.52
C SER A 203 7.04 -7.75 -5.19
N SER A 204 8.30 -8.17 -5.33
CA SER A 204 9.45 -7.43 -4.82
C SER A 204 10.44 -7.07 -5.92
N ASN A 205 11.26 -6.04 -5.70
CA ASN A 205 12.33 -5.62 -6.62
C ASN A 205 11.82 -5.27 -8.03
N ASN A 206 10.64 -4.65 -8.13
CA ASN A 206 10.06 -4.17 -9.39
C ASN A 206 10.34 -2.68 -9.60
N VAL A 207 10.23 -2.24 -10.85
CA VAL A 207 10.38 -0.85 -11.26
C VAL A 207 9.06 -0.35 -11.87
N VAL A 208 8.53 0.73 -11.33
CA VAL A 208 7.32 1.40 -11.80
C VAL A 208 7.70 2.84 -12.16
N GLN A 209 7.75 3.15 -13.44
CA GLN A 209 8.21 4.47 -13.90
C GLN A 209 7.43 5.04 -15.08
N HIS A 210 7.35 6.37 -15.19
CA HIS A 210 6.73 7.03 -16.35
C HIS A 210 5.27 6.61 -16.63
N ASN A 211 4.54 6.20 -15.60
CA ASN A 211 3.14 5.80 -15.74
C ASN A 211 2.18 6.91 -15.32
N ASP A 212 1.01 6.89 -15.94
CA ASP A 212 -0.14 7.73 -15.58
C ASP A 212 -1.19 6.86 -14.88
N LEU A 213 -1.33 7.02 -13.55
CA LEU A 213 -2.13 6.18 -12.66
C LEU A 213 -3.26 7.01 -12.05
N ASN A 214 -4.30 7.28 -12.84
CA ASN A 214 -5.32 8.27 -12.49
C ASN A 214 -6.77 7.77 -12.43
N ARG A 215 -7.60 8.50 -11.67
CA ARG A 215 -9.07 8.39 -11.69
C ARG A 215 -9.60 6.98 -11.41
N GLN A 216 -8.97 6.20 -10.53
CA GLN A 216 -9.60 4.97 -10.06
C GLN A 216 -10.96 5.27 -9.41
N THR A 217 -11.95 4.39 -9.60
CA THR A 217 -13.38 4.78 -9.52
C THR A 217 -14.15 4.25 -8.31
N TYR A 218 -13.54 3.48 -7.43
CA TYR A 218 -14.25 2.81 -6.34
C TYR A 218 -13.57 3.02 -5.00
N ASN A 219 -14.28 3.45 -3.94
CA ASN A 219 -13.61 3.85 -2.70
C ASN A 219 -12.98 2.67 -1.93
N SER A 220 -13.77 1.72 -1.45
CA SER A 220 -13.21 0.59 -0.70
C SER A 220 -14.06 -0.67 -0.81
N PRO A 221 -13.44 -1.84 -1.00
CA PRO A 221 -12.02 -2.05 -1.28
C PRO A 221 -11.69 -1.68 -2.75
N GLY A 222 -10.77 -0.73 -2.97
CA GLY A 222 -10.38 -0.23 -4.28
C GLY A 222 -9.89 1.22 -4.26
N GLY A 223 -9.86 1.85 -5.43
CA GLY A 223 -9.67 3.28 -5.60
C GLY A 223 -8.23 3.72 -5.52
N TYR A 224 -7.31 2.77 -5.35
CA TYR A 224 -5.89 3.03 -5.21
C TYR A 224 -5.24 3.25 -6.57
N GLY A 225 -4.44 4.30 -6.71
CA GLY A 225 -3.56 4.47 -7.87
C GLY A 225 -2.55 3.32 -7.93
N ILE A 226 -1.76 3.18 -6.86
CA ILE A 226 -0.85 2.06 -6.62
C ILE A 226 -1.14 1.45 -5.24
N TYR A 227 -1.30 0.13 -5.19
CA TYR A 227 -1.40 -0.61 -3.94
C TYR A 227 -0.29 -1.67 -3.85
N LEU A 228 0.44 -1.68 -2.74
CA LEU A 228 1.49 -2.65 -2.44
C LEU A 228 1.11 -3.46 -1.20
N TYR A 229 0.98 -4.77 -1.36
CA TYR A 229 0.76 -5.72 -0.27
C TYR A 229 1.92 -6.72 -0.20
N ARG A 230 2.63 -6.77 0.94
CA ARG A 230 3.79 -7.66 1.18
C ARG A 230 4.81 -7.63 0.03
N SER A 231 5.10 -6.42 -0.45
CA SER A 231 5.84 -6.16 -1.69
C SER A 231 7.01 -5.23 -1.39
N ASP A 232 8.23 -5.78 -1.39
CA ASP A 232 9.42 -5.13 -0.83
C ASP A 232 10.41 -4.67 -1.92
N GLY A 233 11.22 -3.65 -1.61
CA GLY A 233 12.36 -3.30 -2.47
C GLY A 233 12.01 -2.75 -3.86
N ASN A 234 10.77 -2.26 -4.07
CA ASN A 234 10.35 -1.72 -5.35
C ASN A 234 10.79 -0.26 -5.51
N LYS A 235 11.03 0.17 -6.76
CA LYS A 235 11.30 1.57 -7.12
C LYS A 235 10.11 2.15 -7.87
N ILE A 236 9.57 3.26 -7.37
CA ILE A 236 8.41 3.95 -7.94
C ILE A 236 8.82 5.39 -8.22
N PHE A 237 9.03 5.75 -9.48
CA PHE A 237 9.52 7.09 -9.80
C PHE A 237 9.05 7.64 -11.13
N GLU A 238 8.99 8.96 -11.26
CA GLU A 238 8.55 9.62 -12.50
C GLU A 238 7.15 9.23 -12.96
N ASN A 239 6.25 8.90 -12.01
CA ASN A 239 4.83 8.63 -12.30
C ASN A 239 3.96 9.86 -12.03
N ASP A 240 2.88 9.99 -12.79
CA ASP A 240 1.76 10.89 -12.53
C ASP A 240 0.66 10.10 -11.81
N ILE A 241 0.39 10.43 -10.55
CA ILE A 241 -0.57 9.73 -9.68
C ILE A 241 -1.61 10.73 -9.24
N ASP A 242 -2.76 10.74 -9.92
CA ASP A 242 -3.75 11.80 -9.74
C ASP A 242 -5.21 11.37 -9.59
N THR A 243 -5.97 12.19 -8.89
CA THR A 243 -7.45 12.16 -8.86
C THR A 243 -8.03 10.77 -8.54
N ASN A 244 -7.31 9.94 -7.78
CA ASN A 244 -7.81 8.65 -7.35
C ASN A 244 -8.77 8.83 -6.16
N VAL A 245 -9.91 8.13 -6.19
CA VAL A 245 -10.97 8.31 -5.16
C VAL A 245 -10.61 7.76 -3.79
N ASN A 246 -9.51 7.00 -3.70
CA ASN A 246 -8.87 6.57 -2.47
C ASN A 246 -7.39 6.95 -2.53
N TRP A 247 -6.52 6.32 -1.72
CA TRP A 247 -5.09 6.64 -1.67
C TRP A 247 -4.41 6.61 -3.05
N GLY A 248 -3.64 7.64 -3.38
CA GLY A 248 -2.77 7.63 -4.57
C GLY A 248 -1.78 6.46 -4.51
N ILE A 249 -1.09 6.31 -3.38
CA ILE A 249 -0.24 5.15 -3.06
C ILE A 249 -0.59 4.63 -1.66
N TRP A 250 -0.77 3.31 -1.53
CA TRP A 250 -0.95 2.66 -0.23
C TRP A 250 -0.02 1.46 -0.05
N PHE A 251 0.62 1.39 1.11
CA PHE A 251 1.44 0.26 1.54
C PHE A 251 0.76 -0.55 2.64
N SER A 252 0.80 -1.87 2.52
CA SER A 252 0.40 -2.82 3.55
C SER A 252 1.46 -3.91 3.68
N GLU A 253 2.15 -3.96 4.82
CA GLU A 253 3.22 -4.94 5.10
C GLU A 253 4.35 -4.92 4.06
N ALA A 254 4.60 -3.75 3.46
CA ALA A 254 5.60 -3.55 2.41
C ALA A 254 6.72 -2.62 2.91
N LYS A 255 7.97 -2.99 2.64
CA LYS A 255 9.17 -2.28 3.14
C LYS A 255 10.30 -2.19 2.12
N GLY A 256 11.24 -1.29 2.39
CA GLY A 256 12.44 -1.09 1.56
C GLY A 256 12.13 -0.52 0.18
N ASN A 257 10.94 0.03 -0.04
CA ASN A 257 10.59 0.65 -1.31
C ASN A 257 11.16 2.06 -1.40
N THR A 258 11.55 2.51 -2.60
CA THR A 258 12.06 3.87 -2.86
C THR A 258 11.11 4.59 -3.80
N ILE A 259 10.58 5.73 -3.36
CA ILE A 259 9.55 6.52 -4.03
C ILE A 259 10.04 7.94 -4.21
N PHE A 260 10.33 8.36 -5.44
CA PHE A 260 10.92 9.67 -5.73
C PHE A 260 10.50 10.16 -7.11
N HIS A 261 10.62 11.45 -7.38
CA HIS A 261 10.28 12.05 -8.68
C HIS A 261 8.86 11.75 -9.16
N ASN A 262 7.89 11.50 -8.28
CA ASN A 262 6.49 11.34 -8.69
C ASN A 262 5.76 12.68 -8.58
N ASN A 263 4.77 12.89 -9.44
CA ASN A 263 3.79 13.95 -9.27
C ASN A 263 2.54 13.35 -8.60
N VAL A 264 2.30 13.69 -7.33
CA VAL A 264 1.18 13.15 -6.55
C VAL A 264 0.15 14.27 -6.32
N LYS A 265 -1.03 14.12 -6.91
CA LYS A 265 -2.00 15.22 -7.00
C LYS A 265 -3.45 14.82 -6.76
N ASP A 266 -4.15 15.58 -5.93
CA ASP A 266 -5.61 15.53 -5.77
C ASP A 266 -6.18 14.11 -5.53
N ASN A 267 -5.38 13.21 -4.94
CA ASN A 267 -5.89 11.92 -4.47
C ASN A 267 -6.52 12.10 -3.09
N HIS A 268 -7.53 11.29 -2.78
CA HIS A 268 -8.29 11.46 -1.54
C HIS A 268 -8.28 10.20 -0.67
N PRO A 269 -7.24 10.00 0.18
CA PRO A 269 -6.11 10.91 0.46
C PRO A 269 -4.88 10.74 -0.47
N GLN A 270 -3.83 11.56 -0.33
CA GLN A 270 -2.64 11.54 -1.20
C GLN A 270 -1.90 10.18 -1.16
N VAL A 271 -1.34 9.81 0.00
CA VAL A 271 -0.57 8.57 0.18
C VAL A 271 -0.61 8.10 1.63
N SER A 272 -0.50 6.80 1.86
CA SER A 272 -0.32 6.24 3.22
C SER A 272 0.84 5.26 3.32
N ASP A 273 1.66 5.46 4.34
CA ASP A 273 2.69 4.53 4.79
C ASP A 273 2.46 4.13 6.25
N ASN A 274 2.37 2.82 6.50
CA ASN A 274 2.08 2.27 7.81
C ASN A 274 3.31 1.74 8.54
N ASN A 275 4.51 1.84 7.97
CA ASN A 275 5.70 1.23 8.55
C ASN A 275 6.81 2.26 8.79
N PRO A 276 7.14 2.58 10.06
CA PRO A 276 8.02 3.69 10.43
C PRO A 276 9.46 3.58 9.94
N ASP A 277 9.95 2.37 9.68
CA ASP A 277 11.38 2.12 9.38
C ASP A 277 11.62 1.51 7.99
N ALA A 278 10.67 1.71 7.06
CA ALA A 278 10.55 0.82 5.91
C ALA A 278 10.75 1.47 4.55
N ASN A 279 9.92 2.43 4.14
CA ASN A 279 9.99 2.98 2.80
C ASN A 279 10.65 4.36 2.79
N GLN A 280 11.37 4.65 1.71
CA GLN A 280 12.06 5.91 1.48
C GLN A 280 11.28 6.71 0.45
N TRP A 281 10.84 7.91 0.84
CA TRP A 281 10.08 8.82 -0.03
C TRP A 281 10.96 9.83 -0.77
N PHE A 282 12.22 9.46 -0.99
CA PHE A 282 13.21 10.20 -1.76
C PHE A 282 14.31 9.25 -2.25
N ASP A 283 15.06 9.65 -3.27
CA ASP A 283 16.27 8.95 -3.68
C ASP A 283 17.44 9.31 -2.74
N PRO A 284 18.03 8.34 -2.01
CA PRO A 284 19.11 8.61 -1.07
C PRO A 284 20.40 9.13 -1.73
N ALA A 285 20.62 8.86 -3.04
CA ALA A 285 21.82 9.30 -3.74
C ALA A 285 21.76 10.79 -4.10
N THR A 286 20.62 11.24 -4.65
CA THR A 286 20.43 12.63 -5.08
C THR A 286 19.81 13.52 -4.01
N LYS A 287 19.20 12.92 -2.98
CA LYS A 287 18.36 13.63 -1.99
C LYS A 287 17.22 14.36 -2.68
N GLU A 288 16.49 13.66 -3.54
CA GLU A 288 15.38 14.24 -4.29
C GLU A 288 14.11 13.42 -4.03
N GLY A 289 13.04 14.11 -3.63
CA GLY A 289 11.76 13.53 -3.28
C GLY A 289 10.75 13.63 -4.40
N ASN A 290 9.49 13.84 -4.05
CA ASN A 290 8.34 13.89 -4.94
C ASN A 290 7.77 15.30 -4.99
N TRP A 291 6.93 15.58 -5.99
CA TRP A 291 6.10 16.77 -6.01
C TRP A 291 4.69 16.44 -5.50
N TRP A 292 4.16 17.31 -4.64
CA TRP A 292 2.84 17.14 -4.02
C TRP A 292 1.98 18.37 -4.31
N SER A 293 0.76 18.16 -4.82
CA SER A 293 -0.12 19.28 -5.19
C SER A 293 -0.57 20.14 -4.01
N ASP A 294 -0.51 19.59 -2.79
CA ASP A 294 -0.87 20.22 -1.53
C ASP A 294 0.34 20.68 -0.72
N TYR A 295 1.57 20.54 -1.25
CA TYR A 295 2.76 21.07 -0.59
C TYR A 295 2.80 22.60 -0.65
N SER A 296 2.98 23.22 0.52
CA SER A 296 3.00 24.67 0.71
C SER A 296 4.31 25.18 1.33
N GLY A 297 5.33 24.31 1.43
CA GLY A 297 6.65 24.71 1.90
C GLY A 297 7.36 25.64 0.91
N LYS A 298 8.48 26.21 1.37
CA LYS A 298 9.27 27.18 0.63
C LYS A 298 10.64 26.59 0.31
N ASP A 299 11.21 27.02 -0.81
CA ASP A 299 12.60 26.78 -1.21
C ASP A 299 13.38 28.07 -0.92
N GLY A 300 14.03 28.13 0.25
CA GLY A 300 14.70 29.33 0.75
C GLY A 300 16.09 29.54 0.16
N ASP A 301 16.73 28.47 -0.33
CA ASP A 301 18.09 28.50 -0.87
C ASP A 301 18.17 28.37 -2.40
N GLY A 302 17.03 28.16 -3.05
CA GLY A 302 16.85 28.18 -4.49
C GLY A 302 17.40 26.93 -5.18
N ASP A 303 17.31 25.77 -4.55
CA ASP A 303 17.73 24.49 -5.12
C ASP A 303 16.58 23.67 -5.75
N SER A 304 15.36 24.20 -5.74
CA SER A 304 14.08 23.59 -6.19
C SER A 304 13.50 22.51 -5.27
N ILE A 305 14.07 22.31 -4.10
CA ILE A 305 13.59 21.45 -3.02
C ILE A 305 13.04 22.33 -1.92
N GLY A 306 11.94 21.91 -1.28
CA GLY A 306 11.37 22.65 -0.18
C GLY A 306 12.08 22.36 1.15
N ASP A 307 12.32 23.42 1.94
CA ASP A 307 13.04 23.39 3.21
C ASP A 307 12.29 22.64 4.33
N THR A 308 11.00 22.35 4.12
CA THR A 308 10.15 21.66 5.09
C THR A 308 9.74 20.28 4.55
N PRO A 309 10.00 19.17 5.27
CA PRO A 309 9.57 17.84 4.84
C PRO A 309 8.06 17.75 4.62
N TYR A 310 7.63 16.95 3.64
CA TYR A 310 6.21 16.64 3.43
C TYR A 310 5.82 15.39 4.25
N PRO A 311 4.80 15.48 5.11
CA PRO A 311 4.39 14.35 5.95
C PRO A 311 3.63 13.28 5.17
N ILE A 312 4.02 12.01 5.34
CA ILE A 312 3.30 10.87 4.76
C ILE A 312 2.30 10.36 5.79
N LEU A 313 1.03 10.24 5.41
CA LEU A 313 -0.01 9.81 6.33
C LEU A 313 0.17 8.36 6.78
N GLY A 314 -0.18 8.08 8.03
CA GLY A 314 -0.17 6.73 8.59
C GLY A 314 0.72 6.59 9.83
N PRO A 315 0.67 5.43 10.52
CA PRO A 315 1.33 5.25 11.80
C PRO A 315 2.87 5.22 11.71
N GLY A 316 3.43 5.16 10.49
CA GLY A 316 4.87 5.17 10.30
C GLY A 316 5.52 6.51 10.67
N GLY A 317 4.80 7.63 10.59
CA GLY A 317 5.41 8.95 10.83
C GLY A 317 6.56 9.24 9.86
N VAL A 318 6.49 8.67 8.65
CA VAL A 318 7.47 8.84 7.59
C VAL A 318 7.22 10.19 6.90
N VAL A 319 8.28 10.76 6.34
CA VAL A 319 8.22 12.01 5.57
C VAL A 319 8.92 11.83 4.24
N ASP A 320 8.49 12.57 3.23
CA ASP A 320 9.36 12.96 2.13
C ASP A 320 10.22 14.13 2.61
N ALA A 321 11.51 13.88 2.79
CA ALA A 321 12.46 14.85 3.30
C ALA A 321 12.84 15.94 2.29
N TYR A 322 12.62 15.69 1.00
CA TYR A 322 13.11 16.55 -0.09
C TYR A 322 12.00 16.79 -1.13
N PRO A 323 10.84 17.33 -0.72
CA PRO A 323 9.73 17.56 -1.64
C PRO A 323 10.10 18.63 -2.68
N PHE A 324 9.79 18.39 -3.96
CA PHE A 324 9.93 19.42 -4.98
C PHE A 324 8.88 20.52 -4.80
N VAL A 325 9.27 21.80 -4.98
CA VAL A 325 8.34 22.94 -4.93
C VAL A 325 7.54 23.14 -6.22
N ALA A 326 7.90 22.44 -7.29
CA ALA A 326 7.24 22.53 -8.59
C ALA A 326 7.05 21.16 -9.23
N ARG A 327 5.95 21.00 -9.97
CA ARG A 327 5.64 19.80 -10.75
C ARG A 327 6.78 19.51 -11.72
N ASP A 328 7.16 18.25 -11.86
CA ASP A 328 8.28 17.81 -12.71
C ASP A 328 9.64 18.47 -12.38
N GLY A 329 9.82 18.95 -11.14
CA GLY A 329 10.97 19.77 -10.75
C GLY A 329 12.34 19.13 -11.04
N TRP A 330 12.45 17.80 -10.95
CA TRP A 330 13.66 17.04 -11.27
C TRP A 330 14.13 17.19 -12.73
N LYS A 331 13.23 17.51 -13.67
CA LYS A 331 13.58 17.76 -15.08
C LYS A 331 14.17 19.16 -15.29
N THR A 332 13.80 20.11 -14.44
CA THR A 332 14.18 21.52 -14.55
C THR A 332 15.26 21.97 -13.57
N LYS A 333 15.51 21.19 -12.51
CA LYS A 333 16.58 21.44 -11.52
C LYS A 333 17.93 21.57 -12.22
N ARG A 334 18.79 22.46 -11.71
CA ARG A 334 20.16 22.72 -12.24
C ARG A 334 21.23 22.74 -11.16
N ARG A 335 20.85 22.70 -9.89
CA ARG A 335 21.73 22.70 -8.72
C ARG A 335 21.60 21.36 -8.01
N SER A 336 22.65 20.89 -7.36
CA SER A 336 22.55 19.75 -6.42
C SER A 336 21.65 20.10 -5.24
N THR A 337 21.03 19.10 -4.62
CA THR A 337 20.25 19.31 -3.40
C THR A 337 21.15 19.78 -2.25
N ILE A 338 20.66 20.75 -1.48
CA ILE A 338 21.26 21.21 -0.25
C ILE A 338 20.57 20.48 0.91
N ASP A 339 21.31 19.61 1.61
CA ASP A 339 20.74 18.73 2.64
C ASP A 339 20.59 19.45 3.98
N HIS A 340 19.37 19.89 4.28
CA HIS A 340 18.99 20.46 5.59
C HIS A 340 18.27 19.46 6.48
N TYR A 341 17.89 18.29 5.96
CA TYR A 341 17.03 17.37 6.67
C TYR A 341 17.80 16.63 7.76
N GLN A 342 17.39 16.85 9.00
CA GLN A 342 17.85 16.08 10.13
C GLN A 342 16.72 15.13 10.56
N PRO A 343 16.86 13.81 10.32
CA PRO A 343 15.86 12.86 10.77
C PRO A 343 15.72 12.94 12.28
N PRO A 344 14.49 12.83 12.82
CA PRO A 344 14.28 12.71 14.26
C PRO A 344 15.12 11.56 14.81
N ALA A 345 15.68 11.74 16.00
CA ALA A 345 16.40 10.65 16.68
C ALA A 345 15.52 9.40 16.71
N ALA A 346 16.11 8.25 16.34
CA ALA A 346 15.40 6.98 16.29
C ALA A 346 14.69 6.74 17.62
N ARG A 347 13.36 6.63 17.56
CA ARG A 347 12.57 6.36 18.76
C ARG A 347 12.81 4.90 19.14
N PRO A 348 13.09 4.59 20.42
CA PRO A 348 13.22 3.21 20.85
C PRO A 348 11.93 2.43 20.50
N PRO A 349 12.02 1.12 20.21
CA PRO A 349 10.87 0.30 19.85
C PRO A 349 9.73 0.51 20.84
N ARG A 350 8.52 0.79 20.33
CA ARG A 350 7.34 0.98 21.17
C ARG A 350 7.06 -0.33 21.91
N GLU A 351 7.24 -0.32 23.23
CA GLU A 351 6.74 -1.41 24.07
C GLU A 351 5.21 -1.46 23.89
N VAL A 352 4.69 -2.60 23.41
CA VAL A 352 3.23 -2.77 23.33
C VAL A 352 2.71 -2.80 24.76
N ARG A 353 1.78 -1.89 25.11
CA ARG A 353 1.19 -1.80 26.44
C ARG A 353 -0.27 -2.22 26.42
N LEU A 354 -0.64 -3.09 27.35
CA LEU A 354 -2.01 -3.37 27.75
C LEU A 354 -2.43 -2.29 28.74
N VAL A 355 -3.52 -1.57 28.48
CA VAL A 355 -4.13 -0.61 29.40
C VAL A 355 -5.49 -1.16 29.84
N VAL A 356 -5.71 -1.28 31.15
CA VAL A 356 -6.94 -1.80 31.74
C VAL A 356 -7.49 -0.79 32.73
N VAL A 357 -8.81 -0.58 32.70
CA VAL A 357 -9.53 0.13 33.76
C VAL A 357 -10.20 -0.92 34.65
N SER A 358 -9.81 -0.97 35.92
CA SER A 358 -10.38 -1.91 36.89
C SER A 358 -10.74 -1.18 38.17
N GLY A 359 -12.04 -1.10 38.47
CA GLY A 359 -12.53 -0.40 39.67
C GLY A 359 -12.33 1.11 39.65
N GLY A 360 -12.13 1.71 38.46
CA GLY A 360 -11.81 3.13 38.29
C GLY A 360 -10.30 3.39 38.14
N ASP A 361 -9.44 2.48 38.59
CA ASP A 361 -7.99 2.65 38.45
C ASP A 361 -7.50 2.24 37.06
N VAL A 362 -6.64 3.06 36.46
CA VAL A 362 -5.92 2.72 35.24
C VAL A 362 -4.66 1.93 35.58
N GLN A 363 -4.51 0.78 34.95
CA GLN A 363 -3.37 -0.12 35.09
C GLN A 363 -2.74 -0.40 33.72
N VAL A 364 -1.42 -0.53 33.69
CA VAL A 364 -0.63 -0.82 32.48
C VAL A 364 0.26 -2.05 32.65
N GLY A 365 0.48 -2.81 31.58
CA GLY A 365 1.38 -3.96 31.57
C GLY A 365 1.75 -4.40 30.15
N ALA A 366 2.56 -5.44 30.01
CA ALA A 366 2.87 -5.99 28.67
C ALA A 366 1.78 -7.01 28.25
N PRO A 367 1.32 -7.04 26.99
CA PRO A 367 0.25 -7.94 26.53
C PRO A 367 0.54 -9.44 26.73
N ARG A 368 1.81 -9.81 26.85
CA ARG A 368 2.25 -11.20 27.05
C ARG A 368 2.53 -11.53 28.52
N SER A 369 2.50 -10.55 29.40
CA SER A 369 2.65 -10.74 30.85
C SER A 369 1.31 -10.50 31.53
N GLY A 370 0.85 -11.42 32.36
CA GLY A 370 -0.36 -11.19 33.19
C GLY A 370 -0.17 -10.15 34.30
N ALA A 371 1.02 -9.54 34.42
CA ALA A 371 1.33 -8.54 35.43
C ALA A 371 0.86 -7.14 34.99
N LEU A 372 0.08 -6.48 35.84
CA LEU A 372 -0.41 -5.11 35.67
C LEU A 372 0.11 -4.23 36.81
N SER A 373 0.46 -2.99 36.49
CA SER A 373 0.89 -1.96 37.45
C SER A 373 -0.01 -0.73 37.35
N SER A 374 -0.45 -0.19 38.49
CA SER A 374 -1.24 1.04 38.51
C SER A 374 -0.40 2.24 38.05
N VAL A 375 -1.01 3.16 37.31
CA VAL A 375 -0.40 4.45 36.92
C VAL A 375 -0.92 5.62 37.76
N ALA A 376 -1.65 5.34 38.84
CA ALA A 376 -2.20 6.34 39.76
C ALA A 376 -3.08 7.40 39.06
N VAL A 377 -3.85 6.98 38.05
CA VAL A 377 -4.86 7.78 37.36
C VAL A 377 -6.20 7.04 37.46
N SER A 378 -7.26 7.77 37.80
CA SER A 378 -8.64 7.28 37.75
C SER A 378 -9.25 7.59 36.38
N ALA A 379 -9.99 6.64 35.82
CA ALA A 379 -10.71 6.82 34.57
C ALA A 379 -11.93 5.89 34.50
N ARG A 380 -12.95 6.32 33.74
CA ARG A 380 -14.04 5.46 33.27
C ARG A 380 -13.83 5.02 31.83
N SER A 381 -13.11 5.82 31.06
CA SER A 381 -12.75 5.52 29.67
C SER A 381 -11.29 5.89 29.43
N VAL A 382 -10.59 5.02 28.71
CA VAL A 382 -9.19 5.26 28.32
C VAL A 382 -9.00 5.03 26.84
N ALA A 383 -8.06 5.76 26.25
CA ALA A 383 -7.53 5.50 24.93
C ALA A 383 -6.01 5.63 24.94
N LEU A 384 -5.33 4.82 24.14
CA LEU A 384 -3.90 4.93 23.92
C LEU A 384 -3.65 5.67 22.61
N GLY A 385 -2.77 6.67 22.66
CA GLY A 385 -2.29 7.39 21.48
C GLY A 385 -1.60 6.45 20.51
N THR A 386 -1.56 6.84 19.23
CA THR A 386 -0.86 6.05 18.20
C THR A 386 0.63 5.92 18.49
N ASP A 387 1.20 6.81 19.30
CA ASP A 387 2.58 6.78 19.78
C ASP A 387 2.89 5.66 20.81
N GLY A 388 1.87 4.97 21.33
CA GLY A 388 1.99 3.86 22.26
C GLY A 388 2.31 4.23 23.71
N HIS A 389 2.46 5.52 24.04
CA HIS A 389 2.80 5.97 25.39
C HIS A 389 1.96 7.15 25.90
N THR A 390 1.23 7.84 25.03
CA THR A 390 0.24 8.83 25.45
C THR A 390 -1.04 8.14 25.88
N LEU A 391 -1.31 8.14 27.18
CA LEU A 391 -2.57 7.69 27.76
C LEU A 391 -3.55 8.86 27.83
N LEU A 392 -4.74 8.68 27.25
CA LEU A 392 -5.88 9.55 27.42
C LEU A 392 -6.84 8.89 28.42
N ALA A 393 -7.07 9.53 29.56
CA ALA A 393 -7.91 9.02 30.64
C ALA A 393 -9.05 10.01 30.92
N LEU A 394 -10.29 9.58 30.72
CA LEU A 394 -11.48 10.38 30.95
C LEU A 394 -12.23 9.87 32.18
N ASP A 395 -12.44 10.75 33.15
CA ASP A 395 -13.28 10.52 34.33
C ASP A 395 -14.28 11.67 34.49
N GLY A 396 -15.54 11.42 34.09
CA GLY A 396 -16.57 12.46 34.05
C GLY A 396 -16.19 13.61 33.13
N ARG A 397 -15.78 14.73 33.72
CA ARG A 397 -15.43 15.98 33.02
C ARG A 397 -13.92 16.19 32.90
N GLU A 398 -13.12 15.35 33.54
CA GLU A 398 -11.66 15.49 33.56
C GLU A 398 -11.04 14.57 32.51
N LEU A 399 -10.38 15.17 31.53
CA LEU A 399 -9.54 14.48 30.58
C LEU A 399 -8.08 14.65 31.01
N THR A 400 -7.45 13.57 31.46
CA THR A 400 -6.03 13.52 31.78
C THR A 400 -5.27 12.91 30.60
N VAL A 401 -4.25 13.63 30.14
CA VAL A 401 -3.27 13.18 29.15
C VAL A 401 -1.99 12.87 29.90
N MET A 402 -1.48 11.65 29.79
CA MET A 402 -0.28 11.20 30.51
C MET A 402 0.72 10.54 29.57
N ASP A 403 1.99 10.92 29.69
CA ASP A 403 3.10 10.16 29.11
C ASP A 403 3.50 9.01 30.04
N LEU A 404 3.29 7.77 29.58
CA LEU A 404 3.59 6.55 30.32
C LEU A 404 5.10 6.24 30.42
N LEU A 405 5.98 6.98 29.75
CA LEU A 405 7.44 6.83 29.84
C LEU A 405 8.06 7.82 30.84
N GLY A 406 7.57 9.06 30.87
CA GLY A 406 8.09 10.13 31.72
C GLY A 406 7.23 10.49 32.94
N GLY A 407 5.99 9.97 33.03
CA GLY A 407 5.04 10.27 34.09
C GLY A 407 4.48 11.70 34.05
N ALA A 408 4.79 12.49 33.02
CA ALA A 408 4.24 13.82 32.83
C ALA A 408 2.73 13.71 32.58
N ARG A 409 1.94 14.56 33.24
CA ARG A 409 0.48 14.57 33.15
C ARG A 409 -0.07 15.99 32.99
N ASP A 410 -1.03 16.16 32.09
CA ASP A 410 -1.84 17.37 31.92
C ASP A 410 -3.31 16.99 32.05
N THR A 411 -4.08 17.69 32.87
CA THR A 411 -5.51 17.42 33.08
C THR A 411 -6.32 18.64 32.69
N ARG A 412 -7.34 18.43 31.85
CA ARG A 412 -8.23 19.48 31.36
C ARG A 412 -9.69 19.14 31.60
N THR A 413 -10.48 20.15 31.94
CA THR A 413 -11.93 20.00 32.06
C THR A 413 -12.62 20.14 30.70
N VAL A 414 -13.32 19.10 30.26
CA VAL A 414 -14.11 19.07 29.03
C VAL A 414 -15.58 19.41 29.29
N GLN A 415 -16.27 19.96 28.29
CA GLN A 415 -17.67 20.42 28.39
C GLN A 415 -18.70 19.28 28.20
N ILE A 416 -18.39 18.11 28.73
CA ILE A 416 -19.29 16.95 28.86
C ILE A 416 -19.45 16.59 30.34
N ASP A 417 -20.49 15.84 30.69
CA ASP A 417 -20.72 15.38 32.07
C ASP A 417 -20.14 13.96 32.34
N ASP A 418 -20.13 13.11 31.33
CA ASP A 418 -19.52 11.76 31.30
C ASP A 418 -19.33 11.34 29.83
N GLY A 419 -18.53 10.31 29.52
CA GLY A 419 -18.37 9.90 28.13
C GLY A 419 -17.29 8.85 27.85
N ILE A 420 -16.98 8.71 26.56
CA ILE A 420 -15.87 7.90 26.05
C ILE A 420 -14.82 8.77 25.39
N VAL A 421 -13.57 8.31 25.46
CA VAL A 421 -12.43 8.94 24.79
C VAL A 421 -11.85 8.00 23.73
N ALA A 422 -11.44 8.56 22.60
CA ALA A 422 -10.72 7.87 21.54
C ALA A 422 -9.55 8.73 21.06
N ALA A 423 -8.38 8.12 20.88
CA ALA A 423 -7.25 8.77 20.24
C ALA A 423 -7.49 8.86 18.72
N ASN A 424 -7.21 10.02 18.12
CA ASN A 424 -7.23 10.12 16.67
C ASN A 424 -5.92 9.56 16.09
N ARG A 425 -5.96 9.10 14.83
CA ARG A 425 -4.79 8.53 14.14
C ARG A 425 -3.71 9.56 13.85
N ASP A 426 -4.07 10.85 13.82
CA ASP A 426 -3.16 11.98 13.60
C ASP A 426 -2.12 12.18 14.73
N GLY A 427 -2.28 11.51 15.88
CA GLY A 427 -1.36 11.60 17.01
C GLY A 427 -1.46 12.89 17.82
N HIS A 428 -2.37 13.81 17.48
CA HIS A 428 -2.47 15.13 18.11
C HIS A 428 -3.91 15.52 18.51
N SER A 429 -4.91 14.86 17.93
CA SER A 429 -6.32 15.11 18.25
C SER A 429 -6.89 13.99 19.13
N VAL A 430 -7.85 14.36 19.95
CA VAL A 430 -8.64 13.45 20.79
C VAL A 430 -10.12 13.64 20.48
N LEU A 431 -10.83 12.53 20.31
CA LEU A 431 -12.28 12.53 20.21
C LEU A 431 -12.86 12.19 21.58
N VAL A 432 -13.66 13.10 22.12
CA VAL A 432 -14.42 12.90 23.36
C VAL A 432 -15.90 12.97 23.04
N VAL A 433 -16.65 11.93 23.39
CA VAL A 433 -18.08 11.83 23.08
C VAL A 433 -18.86 11.60 24.37
N GLY A 434 -19.83 12.47 24.65
CA GLY A 434 -20.65 12.39 25.86
C GLY A 434 -21.76 13.45 25.90
N PRO A 435 -22.73 13.32 26.83
CA PRO A 435 -23.73 14.35 27.09
C PRO A 435 -23.08 15.69 27.43
N ARG A 436 -23.54 16.75 26.76
CA ARG A 436 -23.06 18.12 26.97
C ARG A 436 -23.49 18.63 28.33
N SER A 437 -22.57 19.25 29.05
CA SER A 437 -22.88 19.72 30.40
C SER A 437 -23.90 20.86 30.40
N THR A 438 -24.98 20.69 31.18
CA THR A 438 -25.99 21.73 31.38
C THR A 438 -25.66 22.56 32.61
N SER A 439 -24.61 23.39 32.54
CA SER A 439 -24.34 24.40 33.57
C SER A 439 -23.92 25.74 32.96
N ALA A 440 -24.91 26.45 32.40
CA ALA A 440 -24.92 27.91 32.36
C ALA A 440 -26.31 28.35 32.84
N GLY A 441 -26.36 28.97 34.02
CA GLY A 441 -27.59 29.48 34.61
C GLY A 441 -28.21 30.58 33.74
N ALA A 442 -29.20 30.23 32.93
CA ALA A 442 -30.19 31.17 32.45
C ALA A 442 -31.48 30.92 33.24
N ARG A 443 -31.73 31.75 34.26
CA ARG A 443 -33.07 31.95 34.83
C ARG A 443 -34.02 32.30 33.70
N ARG A 444 -34.71 31.30 33.13
CA ARG A 444 -35.90 31.54 32.32
C ARG A 444 -37.08 31.67 33.28
N THR A 445 -37.36 32.91 33.65
CA THR A 445 -38.68 33.32 34.12
C THR A 445 -39.73 32.79 33.14
N ARG A 446 -40.57 31.86 33.59
CA ARG A 446 -41.75 31.40 32.85
C ARG A 446 -42.75 32.57 32.76
N SER A 447 -42.73 33.29 31.65
CA SER A 447 -43.88 34.09 31.22
C SER A 447 -44.91 33.11 30.65
N ARG A 448 -46.04 32.95 31.35
CA ARG A 448 -47.23 32.28 30.82
C ARG A 448 -47.78 33.13 29.66
N SER A 449 -47.71 32.65 28.43
CA SER A 449 -48.64 33.07 27.38
C SER A 449 -49.65 31.95 27.14
N MET A 450 -50.90 32.20 27.51
CA MET A 450 -52.05 31.40 27.12
C MET A 450 -52.26 31.61 25.61
N VAL A 451 -52.00 30.58 24.81
CA VAL A 451 -52.47 30.51 23.42
C VAL A 451 -53.91 30.02 23.44
N ARG A 452 -54.84 30.91 23.05
CA ARG A 452 -56.25 30.59 22.75
C ARG A 452 -56.30 29.57 21.61
N ARG A 453 -57.01 28.46 21.82
CA ARG A 453 -57.45 27.55 20.75
C ARG A 453 -58.47 28.27 19.86
N ALA A 454 -58.14 28.48 18.59
CA ALA A 454 -59.13 28.70 17.54
C ALA A 454 -59.43 27.36 16.87
N ARG A 455 -60.71 27.00 16.81
CA ARG A 455 -61.25 25.81 16.13
C ARG A 455 -61.31 26.09 14.62
N CYS A 456 -60.93 25.11 13.81
CA CYS A 456 -61.31 25.07 12.39
C CYS A 456 -62.79 24.70 12.24
N ARG A 457 -63.50 25.46 11.41
CA ARG A 457 -64.46 24.97 10.43
C ARG A 457 -63.93 25.35 9.06
#